data_AF-A0A4P6YXC6-F1
#
_entry.id   AF-A0A4P6YXC6-F1
#
_cell.length_a   1.000
_cell.length_b   1.000
_cell.length_c   1.000
_cell.angle_alpha   90.00
_cell.angle_beta   90.00
_cell.angle_gamma   90.00
#
_symmetry.space_group_name_H-M   'P 1'
#
loop_
_entity.id
_entity.type
_entity.pdbx_description
1 polymer ?
#
loop_
_entity_poly.entity_id
_entity_poly.type
_entity_poly.pdbx_seq_one_letter_code
_entity_poly.pdbx_strand_id
1 'polypeptide(L)'
;MKRIGDSLPGAHVRWRIDWECWYFDLDGKMFGLMHDSLLTLKGDPQQNEIMREEFAFVIAGYHVNKTHWNSIRLTESTFTIAGYEKLIKASYDLVMAGFSHKKQLAIQFKASGSELESK
;
A
#
# COMPACT_ATOMS: atom_id res chain seq x y z
N MET A 1 6.36 8.15 0.75
CA MET A 1 5.37 7.12 0.39
C MET A 1 5.87 6.20 -0.71
N LYS A 2 6.16 6.69 -1.93
CA LYS A 2 6.65 5.86 -3.05
C LYS A 2 7.86 4.99 -2.68
N ARG A 3 8.91 5.61 -2.16
CA ARG A 3 10.12 4.92 -1.66
C ARG A 3 9.85 3.88 -0.58
N ILE A 4 8.83 4.09 0.26
CA ILE A 4 8.43 3.11 1.28
C ILE A 4 7.84 1.88 0.59
N GLY A 5 6.91 2.08 -0.35
CA GLY A 5 6.33 0.99 -1.14
C GLY A 5 7.40 0.20 -1.90
N ASP A 6 8.33 0.88 -2.57
CA ASP A 6 9.42 0.25 -3.33
C ASP A 6 10.44 -0.49 -2.46
N SER A 7 10.55 -0.14 -1.17
CA SER A 7 11.45 -0.85 -0.25
C SER A 7 10.90 -2.20 0.23
N LEU A 8 9.63 -2.53 -0.05
CA LEU A 8 9.01 -3.76 0.41
C LEU A 8 9.35 -4.94 -0.52
N PRO A 9 9.62 -6.14 0.01
CA PRO A 9 10.02 -7.30 -0.79
C PRO A 9 9.06 -7.62 -1.95
N GLY A 10 9.57 -7.55 -3.19
CA GLY A 10 8.79 -7.84 -4.40
C GLY A 10 7.65 -6.87 -4.69
N ALA A 11 7.61 -5.74 -3.99
CA ALA A 11 6.72 -4.64 -4.31
C ALA A 11 7.36 -3.71 -5.35
N HIS A 12 6.52 -3.10 -6.18
CA HIS A 12 6.91 -2.09 -7.15
C HIS A 12 5.91 -0.95 -7.18
N VAL A 13 6.39 0.28 -7.08
CA VAL A 13 5.59 1.50 -7.22
C VAL A 13 5.88 2.12 -8.57
N ARG A 14 4.88 2.14 -9.44
CA ARG A 14 5.01 2.59 -10.83
C ARG A 14 3.97 3.62 -11.20
N TRP A 15 4.34 4.57 -12.04
CA TRP A 15 3.38 5.49 -12.65
C TRP A 15 2.52 4.72 -13.67
N ARG A 16 1.19 4.80 -13.54
CA ARG A 16 0.23 4.24 -14.48
C ARG A 16 -0.37 5.39 -15.27
N ILE A 17 0.00 5.50 -16.54
CA ILE A 17 -0.42 6.62 -17.40
C ILE A 17 -1.94 6.68 -17.58
N ASP A 18 -2.59 5.54 -17.79
CA ASP A 18 -4.05 5.49 -18.04
C ASP A 18 -4.88 5.97 -16.84
N TRP A 19 -4.31 5.89 -15.64
CA TRP A 19 -4.98 6.24 -14.38
C TRP A 19 -4.39 7.48 -13.72
N GLU A 20 -3.36 8.08 -14.35
CA GLU A 20 -2.61 9.23 -13.85
C GLU A 20 -2.27 9.12 -12.35
N CYS A 21 -1.78 7.96 -11.94
CA CYS A 21 -1.50 7.68 -10.53
C CYS A 21 -0.24 6.85 -10.32
N TRP A 22 0.33 6.95 -9.12
CA TRP A 22 1.31 5.98 -8.63
C TRP A 22 0.59 4.74 -8.12
N TYR A 23 0.91 3.61 -8.72
CA TYR A 23 0.31 2.31 -8.45
C TYR A 23 1.28 1.44 -7.68
N PHE A 24 0.87 0.99 -6.50
CA PHE A 24 1.65 0.13 -5.61
C PHE A 24 1.23 -1.32 -5.87
N ASP A 25 2.14 -2.09 -6.44
CA ASP A 25 1.93 -3.45 -6.91
C ASP A 25 2.74 -4.46 -6.10
N LEU A 26 2.14 -5.58 -5.76
CA LEU A 26 2.80 -6.77 -5.25
C LEU A 26 2.45 -7.94 -6.16
N ASP A 27 3.39 -8.31 -7.04
CA ASP A 27 3.23 -9.42 -7.99
C ASP A 27 1.88 -9.39 -8.75
N GLY A 28 1.54 -8.22 -9.30
CA GLY A 28 0.30 -8.00 -10.05
C GLY A 28 -0.95 -7.70 -9.21
N LYS A 29 -0.86 -7.76 -7.87
CA LYS A 29 -1.96 -7.34 -6.98
C LYS A 29 -1.70 -5.96 -6.39
N MET A 30 -2.68 -5.07 -6.54
CA MET A 30 -2.62 -3.73 -5.97
C MET A 30 -2.70 -3.76 -4.43
N PHE A 31 -1.86 -2.98 -3.76
CA PHE A 31 -2.01 -2.67 -2.35
C PHE A 31 -2.08 -1.16 -2.06
N GLY A 32 -1.94 -0.31 -3.08
CA GLY A 32 -2.06 1.13 -2.89
C GLY A 32 -2.13 1.91 -4.20
N LEU A 33 -2.68 3.13 -4.10
CA LEU A 33 -2.76 4.12 -5.17
C LEU A 33 -2.43 5.49 -4.58
N MET A 34 -1.76 6.34 -5.34
CA MET A 34 -1.55 7.72 -4.96
C MET A 34 -1.69 8.63 -6.18
N HIS A 35 -2.68 9.51 -6.16
CA HIS A 35 -2.85 10.58 -7.14
C HIS A 35 -3.03 11.89 -6.37
N ASP A 36 -2.50 12.99 -6.92
CA ASP A 36 -2.50 14.30 -6.27
C ASP A 36 -2.00 14.23 -4.81
N SER A 37 -2.85 14.66 -3.87
CA SER A 37 -2.61 14.62 -2.42
C SER A 37 -3.43 13.55 -1.73
N LEU A 38 -3.78 12.46 -2.42
CA LEU A 38 -4.60 11.37 -1.88
C LEU A 38 -3.84 10.05 -1.93
N LEU A 39 -3.65 9.41 -0.78
CA LEU A 39 -3.07 8.07 -0.66
C LEU A 39 -4.18 7.07 -0.33
N THR A 40 -4.45 6.14 -1.22
CA THR A 40 -5.46 5.09 -1.03
C THR A 40 -4.76 3.77 -0.74
N LEU A 41 -5.11 3.11 0.36
CA LEU A 41 -4.50 1.86 0.82
C LEU A 41 -5.57 0.81 1.09
N LYS A 42 -5.21 -0.46 0.85
CA LYS A 42 -6.05 -1.59 1.23
C LYS A 42 -5.99 -1.73 2.75
N GLY A 43 -7.11 -2.06 3.35
CA GLY A 43 -7.19 -2.29 4.79
C GLY A 43 -8.24 -3.34 5.14
N ASP A 44 -8.13 -3.84 6.36
CA ASP A 44 -9.17 -4.67 6.95
C ASP A 44 -10.47 -3.84 7.13
N PRO A 45 -11.65 -4.38 6.81
CA PRO A 45 -12.91 -3.63 6.90
C PRO A 45 -13.17 -2.98 8.26
N GLN A 46 -12.92 -3.70 9.36
CA GLN A 46 -13.18 -3.20 10.70
C GLN A 46 -12.20 -2.09 11.07
N GLN A 47 -10.91 -2.27 10.74
CA GLN A 47 -9.90 -1.24 10.94
C GLN A 47 -10.18 0.00 10.09
N ASN A 48 -10.70 -0.18 8.86
CA ASN A 48 -11.04 0.92 8.00
C ASN A 48 -12.15 1.79 8.58
N GLU A 49 -13.16 1.18 9.21
CA GLU A 49 -14.23 1.90 9.91
C GLU A 49 -13.68 2.72 11.06
N ILE A 50 -12.90 2.11 11.95
CA ILE A 50 -12.27 2.79 13.09
C ILE A 50 -11.43 3.98 12.63
N MET A 51 -10.59 3.81 11.60
CA MET A 51 -9.76 4.91 11.10
C MET A 51 -10.57 6.09 10.55
N ARG A 52 -11.73 5.84 9.93
CA ARG A 52 -12.61 6.91 9.42
C ARG A 52 -13.34 7.64 10.54
N GLU A 53 -13.60 6.96 11.66
CA GLU A 53 -14.18 7.58 12.86
C GLU A 53 -13.14 8.43 13.60
N GLU A 54 -11.89 7.95 13.70
CA GLU A 54 -10.83 8.61 14.46
C GLU A 54 -10.21 9.80 13.70
N PHE A 55 -10.07 9.72 12.38
CA PHE A 55 -9.34 10.70 11.60
C PHE A 55 -10.20 11.29 10.48
N ALA A 56 -10.58 12.57 10.62
CA ALA A 56 -11.41 13.29 9.64
C ALA A 56 -10.78 13.38 8.22
N PHE A 57 -9.45 13.25 8.12
CA PHE A 57 -8.72 13.22 6.85
C PHE A 57 -8.64 11.81 6.22
N VAL A 58 -9.22 10.80 6.86
CA VAL A 58 -9.37 9.43 6.32
C VAL A 58 -10.80 9.25 5.86
N ILE A 59 -10.97 8.91 4.57
CA ILE A 59 -12.26 8.70 3.94
C ILE A 59 -12.35 7.32 3.31
N ALA A 60 -13.56 6.90 2.97
CA ALA A 60 -13.79 5.69 2.20
C ALA A 60 -13.04 5.76 0.85
N GLY A 61 -12.50 4.62 0.42
CA GLY A 61 -11.63 4.53 -0.75
C GLY A 61 -12.22 5.20 -2.00
N TYR A 62 -11.48 6.15 -2.57
CA TYR A 62 -11.80 6.86 -3.80
C TYR A 62 -11.60 5.93 -5.02
N HIS A 63 -12.62 5.81 -5.88
CA HIS A 63 -12.65 4.93 -7.08
C HIS A 63 -12.45 3.42 -6.85
N VAL A 64 -12.46 2.94 -5.60
CA VAL A 64 -12.26 1.53 -5.25
C VAL A 64 -13.36 1.01 -4.32
N ASN A 65 -13.31 -0.27 -3.95
CA ASN A 65 -14.27 -0.85 -3.02
C ASN A 65 -14.11 -0.23 -1.61
N LYS A 66 -15.11 0.57 -1.20
CA LYS A 66 -15.12 1.36 0.04
C LYS A 66 -15.05 0.55 1.34
N THR A 67 -15.38 -0.74 1.28
CA THR A 67 -15.27 -1.65 2.44
C THR A 67 -13.80 -2.01 2.70
N HIS A 68 -13.02 -2.25 1.64
CA HIS A 68 -11.66 -2.78 1.74
C HIS A 68 -10.56 -1.74 1.60
N TRP A 69 -10.91 -0.48 1.35
CA TRP A 69 -9.94 0.56 1.03
C TRP A 69 -10.33 1.88 1.70
N ASN A 70 -9.32 2.56 2.23
CA ASN A 70 -9.42 3.92 2.74
C ASN A 70 -8.49 4.84 1.94
N SER A 71 -8.89 6.10 1.80
CA SER A 71 -8.08 7.15 1.21
C SER A 71 -7.73 8.19 2.28
N ILE A 72 -6.47 8.60 2.33
CA ILE A 72 -5.91 9.55 3.28
C ILE A 72 -5.63 10.85 2.52
N ARG A 73 -6.25 11.95 2.94
CA ARG A 73 -5.95 13.31 2.44
C ARG A 73 -4.62 13.79 3.03
N LEU A 74 -3.58 13.76 2.21
CA LEU A 74 -2.20 14.04 2.64
C LEU A 74 -1.98 15.49 3.09
N THR A 75 -2.74 16.44 2.54
CA THR A 75 -2.68 17.86 2.93
C THR A 75 -3.26 18.16 4.31
N GLU A 76 -4.16 17.31 4.79
CA GLU A 76 -4.85 17.47 6.08
C GLU A 76 -4.30 16.52 7.16
N SER A 77 -3.59 15.48 6.73
CA SER A 77 -3.12 14.41 7.60
C SER A 77 -2.05 14.87 8.56
N THR A 78 -2.18 14.42 9.82
CA THR A 78 -1.21 14.64 10.89
C THR A 78 -0.29 13.44 11.13
N PHE A 79 -0.39 12.39 10.31
CA PHE A 79 0.46 11.22 10.44
C PHE A 79 1.94 11.55 10.20
N THR A 80 2.80 10.95 11.04
CA THR A 80 4.25 11.01 10.86
C THR A 80 4.68 10.06 9.73
N ILE A 81 5.92 10.21 9.25
CA ILE A 81 6.51 9.30 8.24
C ILE A 81 6.41 7.85 8.72
N ALA A 82 6.77 7.58 9.99
CA ALA A 82 6.65 6.24 10.59
C ALA A 82 5.20 5.74 10.63
N GLY A 83 4.22 6.63 10.81
CA GLY A 83 2.80 6.29 10.70
C GLY A 83 2.46 5.79 9.30
N TYR A 84 2.89 6.50 8.26
CA TYR A 84 2.68 6.06 6.89
C TYR A 84 3.44 4.78 6.53
N GLU A 85 4.64 4.56 7.06
CA GLU A 85 5.38 3.31 6.90
C GLU A 85 4.56 2.12 7.43
N LYS A 86 4.00 2.26 8.63
CA LYS A 86 3.13 1.23 9.22
C LYS A 86 1.89 0.97 8.37
N LEU A 87 1.21 2.02 7.89
CA LEU A 87 0.00 1.89 7.09
C LEU A 87 0.26 1.24 5.72
N ILE A 88 1.31 1.68 5.02
CA ILE A 88 1.70 1.12 3.72
C ILE A 88 2.11 -0.35 3.90
N LYS A 89 2.89 -0.66 4.94
CA LYS A 89 3.29 -2.04 5.25
C LYS A 89 2.08 -2.91 5.58
N ALA A 90 1.14 -2.44 6.38
CA ALA A 90 -0.07 -3.20 6.72
C ALA A 90 -0.90 -3.55 5.48
N SER A 91 -1.04 -2.61 4.54
CA SER A 91 -1.71 -2.87 3.27
C SER A 91 -0.97 -3.93 2.43
N TYR A 92 0.34 -3.82 2.34
CA TYR A 92 1.20 -4.83 1.69
C TYR A 92 1.06 -6.20 2.34
N ASP A 93 1.12 -6.29 3.67
CA ASP A 93 1.02 -7.55 4.43
C ASP A 93 -0.33 -8.22 4.18
N LEU A 94 -1.42 -7.44 4.12
CA LEU A 94 -2.76 -7.94 3.81
C LEU A 94 -2.85 -8.56 2.41
N VAL A 95 -2.20 -7.96 1.41
CA VAL A 95 -2.14 -8.52 0.05
C VAL A 95 -1.21 -9.73 -0.01
N MET A 96 -0.08 -9.68 0.69
CA MET A 96 0.87 -10.80 0.82
C MET A 96 0.18 -12.05 1.39
N ALA A 97 -0.60 -11.87 2.46
CA ALA A 97 -1.37 -12.94 3.09
C ALA A 97 -2.39 -13.60 2.15
N GLY A 98 -2.85 -12.88 1.11
CA GLY A 98 -3.74 -13.39 0.08
C GLY A 98 -3.07 -14.26 -1.00
N PHE A 99 -1.76 -14.50 -0.93
CA PHE A 99 -1.05 -15.45 -1.79
C PHE A 99 -0.88 -16.81 -1.09
N SER A 100 -0.68 -17.88 -1.88
CA SER A 100 -0.33 -19.19 -1.32
C SER A 100 1.03 -19.15 -0.62
N HIS A 101 1.24 -20.02 0.38
CA HIS A 101 2.49 -20.08 1.13
C HIS A 101 3.73 -20.23 0.22
N LYS A 102 3.65 -21.10 -0.79
CA LYS A 102 4.72 -21.27 -1.80
C LYS A 102 5.05 -19.95 -2.51
N LYS A 103 4.03 -19.17 -2.85
CA LYS A 103 4.22 -17.89 -3.55
C LYS A 103 4.79 -16.81 -2.62
N GLN A 104 4.33 -16.75 -1.38
CA GLN A 104 4.88 -15.83 -0.36
C GLN A 104 6.38 -16.05 -0.18
N LEU A 105 6.81 -17.30 0.00
CA LEU A 105 8.23 -17.66 0.09
C LEU A 105 9.00 -17.23 -1.15
N ALA A 106 8.47 -17.51 -2.36
CA ALA A 106 9.14 -17.14 -3.60
C ALA A 106 9.33 -15.62 -3.74
N ILE A 107 8.38 -14.79 -3.27
CA ILE A 107 8.52 -13.33 -3.28
C ILE A 107 9.63 -12.90 -2.32
N GLN A 108 9.66 -13.45 -1.11
CA GLN A 108 10.66 -13.11 -0.09
C GLN A 108 12.07 -13.52 -0.52
N PHE A 109 12.25 -14.74 -1.04
CA PHE A 109 13.56 -15.23 -1.50
C PHE A 109 14.12 -14.40 -2.66
N LYS A 110 13.28 -14.00 -3.63
CA LYS A 110 13.72 -13.15 -4.76
C LYS A 110 14.21 -11.78 -4.30
N ALA A 111 13.53 -11.18 -3.32
CA ALA A 111 13.95 -9.90 -2.77
C ALA A 111 15.34 -9.98 -2.13
N SER A 112 15.58 -11.01 -1.30
CA SER A 112 16.90 -11.24 -0.66
C SER A 112 18.01 -11.57 -1.66
N GLY A 113 17.69 -12.24 -2.77
CA GLY A 113 18.64 -12.53 -3.84
C GLY A 113 19.09 -11.28 -4.61
N SER A 114 18.18 -10.33 -4.85
CA SER A 114 18.51 -9.08 -5.56
C SER A 114 19.45 -8.15 -4.78
N GLU A 115 19.44 -8.20 -3.45
CA GLU A 115 20.37 -7.45 -2.59
C GLU A 115 21.81 -7.99 -2.62
N LEU A 116 22.01 -9.26 -3.00
CA LEU A 116 23.33 -9.89 -3.09
C LEU A 116 24.02 -9.63 -4.44
N GLU A 117 23.26 -9.44 -5.53
CA GLU A 117 23.82 -9.15 -6.87
C GLU A 117 24.09 -7.65 -7.11
N SER A 118 23.68 -6.78 -6.18
CA SER A 118 23.83 -5.32 -6.29
C SER A 118 25.03 -4.76 -5.49
N LYS A 119 25.91 -5.63 -4.97
CA LYS A 119 27.15 -5.30 -4.27
C LYS A 119 28.37 -5.76 -5.06
#